data_AF-A0A384JBM4-F1
#
_entry.id   AF-A0A384JBM4-F1
#
_cell.length_a   1.000
_cell.length_b   1.000
_cell.length_c   1.000
_cell.angle_alpha   90.00
_cell.angle_beta   90.00
_cell.angle_gamma   90.00
#
_symmetry.space_group_name_H-M   'P 1'
#
loop_
_entity.id
_entity.type
_entity.pdbx_description
1 polymer ?
#
loop_
_entity_poly.entity_id
_entity_poly.type
_entity_poly.pdbx_seq_one_letter_code
_entity_poly.pdbx_strand_id
1 'polypeptide(L)'
;MKVSVALITSCAVALVRGQAAAYAKCGGQDWTGPTTCVAGYTCVYSNAFYSQCMPGSASTTLTTSTKPSTTSTTSTTKPGTTSTTSTTAAPASTATSITGYAKTAGTVFQINGKKTYFAGTNCYWCGFLTNNADVDLVMSHLASTGLKVLRVWGFNDVTTAQGSGSVWYQSFVAGQSPVINTGANGLQRLDYVVQSAQAHGISLIINFVNNWNDYGGMQAYATYYGISLTDWYTNAAAQAQYKAYIAAVVARYKTNTAVFAWELANEPRCTGCATSVITNWATSISQYIKSLDPNHMVTVGDEGFGLTVANDTSYPFTAGPGTWFTDLLAIPTIDFATIHLYPGSWGEVDSWGSSWISSHANVTAAAGKPLVLEEYGSPTHLNELPWQGTVLDTATAGSMYWQYGDTLSSGQTSDDGNTIYYGTSEYTTLVTNHAAAMNAKAVP
;
A
#
# COMPACT_ATOMS: atom_id res chain seq x y z
N MET A 1 -50.69 -58.23 -19.28
CA MET A 1 -50.24 -57.20 -18.31
C MET A 1 -48.98 -57.70 -17.62
N LYS A 2 -47.80 -57.20 -18.01
CA LYS A 2 -46.53 -57.42 -17.30
C LYS A 2 -45.88 -56.05 -17.14
N VAL A 3 -45.74 -55.63 -15.88
CA VAL A 3 -45.10 -54.38 -15.47
C VAL A 3 -43.61 -54.64 -15.44
N SER A 4 -42.83 -53.89 -16.23
CA SER A 4 -41.37 -53.91 -16.18
C SER A 4 -40.89 -52.64 -15.50
N VAL A 5 -40.31 -52.81 -14.31
CA VAL A 5 -39.63 -51.79 -13.52
C VAL A 5 -38.27 -51.52 -14.15
N ALA A 6 -38.03 -50.30 -14.61
CA ALA A 6 -36.73 -49.87 -15.10
C ALA A 6 -35.86 -49.39 -13.92
N LEU A 7 -34.77 -50.11 -13.65
CA LEU A 7 -33.71 -49.69 -12.74
C LEU A 7 -32.95 -48.51 -13.37
N ILE A 8 -32.97 -47.35 -12.71
CA ILE A 8 -32.14 -46.20 -13.10
C ILE A 8 -30.78 -46.36 -12.43
N THR A 9 -29.78 -46.79 -13.20
CA THR A 9 -28.39 -46.83 -12.78
C THR A 9 -27.83 -45.41 -12.81
N SER A 10 -27.48 -44.87 -11.64
CA SER A 10 -26.84 -43.55 -11.52
C SER A 10 -25.38 -43.63 -11.99
N CYS A 11 -25.08 -43.06 -13.15
CA CYS A 11 -23.70 -42.84 -13.60
C CYS A 11 -23.08 -41.70 -12.80
N ALA A 12 -22.16 -42.01 -11.89
CA ALA A 12 -21.29 -41.00 -11.31
C ALA A 12 -20.33 -40.49 -12.40
N VAL A 13 -20.63 -39.31 -12.96
CA VAL A 13 -19.71 -38.59 -13.83
C VAL A 13 -18.55 -38.11 -12.97
N ALA A 14 -17.39 -38.75 -13.10
CA ALA A 14 -16.14 -38.21 -12.57
C ALA A 14 -15.83 -36.92 -13.34
N LEU A 15 -16.15 -35.77 -12.75
CA LEU A 15 -15.71 -34.46 -13.24
C LEU A 15 -14.18 -34.42 -13.16
N VAL A 16 -13.53 -34.52 -14.31
CA VAL A 16 -12.11 -34.16 -14.45
C VAL A 16 -12.03 -32.67 -14.15
N ARG A 17 -11.54 -32.30 -12.96
CA ARG A 17 -11.33 -30.90 -12.60
C ARG A 17 -10.11 -30.39 -13.39
N GLY A 18 -10.34 -29.44 -14.31
CA GLY A 18 -9.26 -28.76 -15.03
C GLY A 18 -8.34 -27.99 -14.08
N GLN A 19 -7.17 -27.56 -14.55
CA GLN A 19 -6.26 -26.72 -13.77
C GLN A 19 -6.82 -25.30 -13.62
N ALA A 20 -6.60 -24.66 -12.46
CA ALA A 20 -6.88 -23.24 -12.27
C ALA A 20 -5.90 -22.41 -13.12
N ALA A 21 -6.44 -21.44 -13.87
CA ALA A 21 -5.63 -20.51 -14.65
C ALA A 21 -4.68 -19.69 -13.75
N ALA A 22 -3.70 -19.03 -14.37
CA ALA A 22 -2.84 -18.06 -13.68
C ALA A 22 -3.70 -17.07 -12.87
N TYR A 23 -3.35 -16.85 -11.59
CA TYR A 23 -4.06 -15.98 -10.66
C TYR A 23 -5.52 -16.37 -10.34
N ALA A 24 -5.99 -17.53 -10.78
CA ALA A 24 -7.32 -18.00 -10.42
C ALA A 24 -7.34 -18.60 -9.00
N LYS A 25 -8.53 -18.60 -8.38
CA LYS A 25 -8.77 -19.28 -7.11
C LYS A 25 -8.50 -20.78 -7.27
N CYS A 26 -7.70 -21.33 -6.37
CA CYS A 26 -7.29 -22.73 -6.36
C CYS A 26 -7.54 -23.43 -5.01
N GLY A 27 -8.13 -22.74 -4.04
CA GLY A 27 -8.39 -23.31 -2.72
C GLY A 27 -9.24 -22.42 -1.84
N GLY A 28 -9.56 -22.94 -0.66
CA GLY A 28 -10.46 -22.31 0.31
C GLY A 28 -11.54 -23.26 0.81
N GLN A 29 -12.03 -23.01 2.01
CA GLN A 29 -13.16 -23.69 2.61
C GLN A 29 -14.37 -23.52 1.69
N ASP A 30 -15.05 -24.65 1.44
CA ASP A 30 -16.18 -24.80 0.50
C ASP A 30 -15.85 -24.59 -1.00
N TRP A 31 -14.57 -24.49 -1.38
CA TRP A 31 -14.17 -24.44 -2.78
C TRP A 31 -14.35 -25.79 -3.49
N THR A 32 -15.22 -25.83 -4.49
CA THR A 32 -15.49 -27.01 -5.32
C THR A 32 -14.81 -26.99 -6.69
N GLY A 33 -14.03 -25.94 -6.98
CA GLY A 33 -13.31 -25.78 -8.24
C GLY A 33 -11.94 -26.48 -8.29
N PRO A 34 -11.10 -26.13 -9.28
CA PRO A 34 -9.74 -26.64 -9.42
C PRO A 34 -8.86 -26.40 -8.19
N THR A 35 -8.07 -27.39 -7.79
CA THR A 35 -7.10 -27.28 -6.68
C THR A 35 -5.63 -27.26 -7.13
N THR A 36 -5.40 -27.45 -8.43
CA THR A 36 -4.08 -27.47 -9.04
C THR A 36 -4.00 -26.37 -10.07
N CYS A 37 -2.90 -25.62 -10.08
CA CYS A 37 -2.69 -24.52 -11.01
C CYS A 37 -2.12 -24.98 -12.36
N VAL A 38 -2.26 -24.15 -13.39
CA VAL A 38 -1.56 -24.32 -14.67
C VAL A 38 -0.04 -24.35 -14.47
N ALA A 39 0.69 -24.95 -15.41
CA ALA A 39 2.14 -25.07 -15.35
C ALA A 39 2.83 -23.71 -15.12
N GLY A 40 3.82 -23.66 -14.23
CA GLY A 40 4.51 -22.43 -13.81
C GLY A 40 3.85 -21.69 -12.64
N TYR A 41 2.69 -22.16 -12.18
CA TYR A 41 1.96 -21.58 -11.05
C TYR A 41 1.76 -22.62 -9.94
N THR A 42 1.78 -22.17 -8.69
CA THR A 42 1.52 -22.98 -7.49
C THR A 42 0.34 -22.40 -6.74
N CYS A 43 -0.49 -23.27 -6.15
CA CYS A 43 -1.62 -22.82 -5.35
C CYS A 43 -1.12 -22.31 -3.99
N VAL A 44 -1.08 -21.00 -3.81
CA VAL A 44 -0.62 -20.34 -2.60
C VAL A 44 -1.81 -20.05 -1.70
N TYR A 45 -1.73 -20.52 -0.45
CA TYR A 45 -2.73 -20.28 0.57
C TYR A 45 -2.75 -18.80 0.95
N SER A 46 -3.92 -18.17 0.94
CA SER A 46 -4.10 -16.79 1.40
C SER A 46 -4.85 -16.77 2.75
N ASN A 47 -5.99 -17.46 2.84
CA ASN A 47 -6.73 -17.62 4.08
C ASN A 47 -7.63 -18.86 4.02
N ALA A 48 -8.37 -19.11 5.11
CA ALA A 48 -9.23 -20.28 5.26
C ALA A 48 -10.23 -20.45 4.10
N PHE A 49 -10.68 -19.37 3.47
CA PHE A 49 -11.69 -19.38 2.40
C PHE A 49 -11.10 -19.14 1.00
N TYR A 50 -9.80 -18.89 0.87
CA TYR A 50 -9.18 -18.51 -0.39
C TYR A 50 -7.71 -18.92 -0.52
N SER A 51 -7.39 -19.56 -1.64
CA SER A 51 -6.02 -19.78 -2.13
C SER A 51 -5.98 -19.40 -3.61
N GLN A 52 -4.84 -18.91 -4.11
CA GLN A 52 -4.69 -18.39 -5.48
C GLN A 52 -3.48 -18.99 -6.19
N CYS A 53 -3.59 -19.19 -7.50
CA CYS A 53 -2.47 -19.60 -8.34
C CYS A 53 -1.47 -18.46 -8.53
N MET A 54 -0.30 -18.58 -7.92
CA MET A 54 0.78 -17.59 -8.04
C MET A 54 1.98 -18.18 -8.79
N PRO A 55 2.76 -17.37 -9.54
CA PRO A 55 3.97 -17.85 -10.21
C PRO A 55 4.94 -18.46 -9.21
N GLY A 56 5.42 -19.68 -9.47
CA GLY A 56 6.36 -20.36 -8.59
C GLY A 56 7.21 -21.35 -9.37
N SER A 57 8.53 -21.20 -9.29
CA SER A 57 9.49 -22.10 -9.93
C SER A 57 9.32 -23.52 -9.38
N ALA A 58 9.11 -24.50 -10.26
CA ALA A 58 9.04 -25.90 -9.89
C ALA A 58 10.33 -26.33 -9.16
N SER A 59 10.24 -26.57 -7.85
CA SER A 59 11.26 -27.31 -7.11
C SER A 59 10.76 -28.75 -6.96
N THR A 60 11.28 -29.63 -7.80
CA THR A 60 11.10 -31.08 -7.73
C THR A 60 11.76 -31.57 -6.44
N THR A 61 10.96 -31.99 -5.46
CA THR A 61 11.45 -32.89 -4.41
C THR A 61 10.48 -34.04 -4.22
N LEU A 62 10.93 -35.22 -4.66
CA LEU A 62 10.28 -36.51 -4.49
C LEU A 62 10.19 -36.83 -2.98
N THR A 63 8.97 -36.91 -2.45
CA THR A 63 8.72 -37.47 -1.11
C THR A 63 8.86 -38.99 -1.15
N THR A 64 9.88 -39.54 -0.50
CA THR A 64 9.93 -40.95 -0.10
C THR A 64 9.53 -41.08 1.36
N SER A 65 8.45 -41.81 1.59
CA SER A 65 7.94 -42.23 2.90
C SER A 65 8.85 -43.33 3.46
N THR A 66 9.38 -43.13 4.68
CA THR A 66 9.82 -44.25 5.54
C THR A 66 9.45 -44.02 7.01
N LYS A 67 8.96 -45.12 7.60
CA LYS A 67 8.45 -45.36 8.96
C LYS A 67 9.53 -45.20 10.04
N PRO A 68 9.19 -44.88 11.31
CA PRO A 68 10.20 -44.64 12.34
C PRO A 68 10.81 -45.94 12.88
N SER A 69 12.13 -45.93 13.09
CA SER A 69 12.87 -46.92 13.87
C SER A 69 13.55 -46.23 15.04
N THR A 70 13.28 -46.75 16.23
CA THR A 70 13.88 -46.39 17.51
C THR A 70 15.35 -46.79 17.59
N THR A 71 16.24 -45.87 17.95
CA THR A 71 17.49 -46.20 18.63
C THR A 71 17.91 -45.10 19.60
N SER A 72 18.10 -45.52 20.84
CA SER A 72 18.59 -44.80 22.00
C SER A 72 20.10 -44.64 22.01
N THR A 73 20.62 -43.43 22.29
CA THR A 73 21.99 -43.23 22.79
C THR A 73 22.14 -41.92 23.58
N THR A 74 22.18 -42.11 24.89
CA THR A 74 23.08 -41.56 25.91
C THR A 74 23.58 -40.10 25.81
N SER A 75 23.17 -39.35 26.84
CA SER A 75 23.67 -38.06 27.32
C SER A 75 25.16 -38.05 27.65
N THR A 76 25.86 -37.00 27.24
CA THR A 76 27.03 -36.49 27.97
C THR A 76 26.99 -34.96 28.01
N THR A 77 26.90 -34.43 29.23
CA THR A 77 26.95 -33.01 29.58
C THR A 77 28.40 -32.52 29.65
N LYS A 78 28.67 -31.33 29.11
CA LYS A 78 29.89 -30.56 29.41
C LYS A 78 29.52 -29.11 29.72
N PRO A 79 30.11 -28.48 30.74
CA PRO A 79 29.57 -27.27 31.35
C PRO A 79 29.82 -26.01 30.53
N GLY A 80 28.82 -25.11 30.60
CA GLY A 80 28.80 -23.83 29.93
C GLY A 80 29.73 -22.81 30.55
N THR A 81 30.36 -22.04 29.67
CA THR A 81 31.11 -20.83 30.00
C THR A 81 30.16 -19.64 29.87
N THR A 82 29.92 -18.96 30.98
CA THR A 82 29.10 -17.76 31.07
C THR A 82 29.82 -16.60 30.38
N SER A 83 29.30 -16.13 29.26
CA SER A 83 29.69 -14.85 28.67
C SER A 83 28.60 -13.84 28.99
N THR A 84 28.92 -12.88 29.86
CA THR A 84 28.07 -11.74 30.20
C THR A 84 28.02 -10.78 29.01
N THR A 85 26.94 -10.85 28.24
CA THR A 85 26.60 -9.84 27.24
C THR A 85 26.04 -8.62 27.96
N SER A 86 26.80 -7.53 27.98
CA SER A 86 26.32 -6.21 28.38
C SER A 86 25.35 -5.69 27.33
N THR A 87 24.05 -5.79 27.59
CA THR A 87 23.01 -5.08 26.83
C THR A 87 23.02 -3.61 27.24
N THR A 88 23.67 -2.76 26.44
CA THR A 88 23.35 -1.33 26.42
C THR A 88 21.92 -1.18 25.94
N ALA A 89 21.02 -0.84 26.87
CA ALA A 89 19.66 -0.43 26.55
C ALA A 89 19.70 0.80 25.64
N ALA A 90 19.07 0.71 24.47
CA ALA A 90 18.78 1.87 23.65
C ALA A 90 17.90 2.86 24.45
N PRO A 91 18.10 4.18 24.33
CA PRO A 91 17.28 5.14 25.03
C PRO A 91 15.83 5.00 24.55
N ALA A 92 14.91 4.83 25.50
CA ALA A 92 13.48 4.85 25.23
C ALA A 92 13.11 6.19 24.56
N SER A 93 12.75 6.13 23.28
CA SER A 93 12.09 7.21 22.57
C SER A 93 10.75 7.47 23.25
N THR A 94 10.64 8.54 24.04
CA THR A 94 9.33 9.08 24.43
C THR A 94 8.65 9.60 23.17
N ALA A 95 7.86 8.74 22.52
CA ALA A 95 7.00 9.11 21.42
C ALA A 95 6.20 10.36 21.85
N THR A 96 6.43 11.46 21.14
CA THR A 96 5.80 12.74 21.46
C THR A 96 4.61 12.88 20.53
N SER A 97 3.42 13.08 21.11
CA SER A 97 2.20 13.26 20.33
C SER A 97 2.33 14.37 19.29
N ILE A 98 1.67 14.22 18.14
CA ILE A 98 1.62 15.29 17.13
C ILE A 98 0.63 16.37 17.57
N THR A 99 1.11 17.61 17.65
CA THR A 99 0.33 18.77 18.14
C THR A 99 0.25 19.93 17.16
N GLY A 100 1.00 19.88 16.04
CA GLY A 100 0.97 20.90 15.00
C GLY A 100 0.81 20.29 13.61
N TYR A 101 0.03 20.96 12.77
CA TYR A 101 -0.19 20.57 11.37
C TYR A 101 1.12 20.48 10.60
N ALA A 102 1.27 19.41 9.82
CA ALA A 102 2.36 19.30 8.86
C ALA A 102 2.15 20.29 7.70
N LYS A 103 3.25 20.84 7.19
CA LYS A 103 3.23 21.77 6.04
C LYS A 103 4.54 21.72 5.27
N THR A 104 4.53 22.29 4.07
CA THR A 104 5.76 22.52 3.31
C THR A 104 6.59 23.65 3.94
N ALA A 105 7.90 23.57 3.77
CA ALA A 105 8.88 24.55 4.23
C ALA A 105 9.98 24.71 3.18
N GLY A 106 9.64 25.37 2.06
CA GLY A 106 10.44 25.34 0.84
C GLY A 106 10.34 23.95 0.20
N THR A 107 11.49 23.37 -0.16
CA THR A 107 11.58 22.03 -0.77
C THR A 107 11.59 20.87 0.23
N VAL A 108 11.33 21.14 1.52
CA VAL A 108 11.21 20.12 2.58
C VAL A 108 9.91 20.31 3.37
N PHE A 109 9.73 19.56 4.45
CA PHE A 109 8.54 19.63 5.29
C PHE A 109 8.84 20.21 6.69
N GLN A 110 7.79 20.69 7.35
CA GLN A 110 7.76 20.92 8.79
C GLN A 110 6.77 19.94 9.41
N ILE A 111 7.25 19.02 10.24
CA ILE A 111 6.43 18.02 10.94
C ILE A 111 6.51 18.32 12.44
N ASN A 112 5.35 18.49 13.08
CA ASN A 112 5.23 18.84 14.51
C ASN A 112 6.15 20.03 14.90
N GLY A 113 6.18 21.06 14.06
CA GLY A 113 6.99 22.26 14.28
C GLY A 113 8.47 22.15 13.89
N LYS A 114 8.97 20.99 13.48
CA LYS A 114 10.39 20.79 13.09
C LYS A 114 10.56 20.68 11.59
N LYS A 115 11.37 21.56 10.99
CA LYS A 115 11.80 21.44 9.58
C LYS A 115 12.62 20.16 9.43
N THR A 116 12.28 19.30 8.48
CA THR A 116 12.84 17.94 8.39
C THR A 116 12.73 17.35 6.99
N TYR A 117 13.71 16.51 6.64
CA TYR A 117 13.53 15.37 5.75
C TYR A 117 12.90 14.21 6.55
N PHE A 118 12.25 13.26 5.89
CA PHE A 118 11.70 12.10 6.59
C PHE A 118 11.87 10.78 5.84
N ALA A 119 11.99 9.69 6.60
CA ALA A 119 11.66 8.36 6.12
C ALA A 119 10.28 7.96 6.66
N GLY A 120 9.54 7.21 5.87
CA GLY A 120 8.24 6.67 6.19
C GLY A 120 8.04 5.28 5.60
N THR A 121 6.80 4.79 5.61
CA THR A 121 6.43 3.51 5.00
C THR A 121 4.96 3.47 4.61
N ASN A 122 4.59 2.45 3.84
CA ASN A 122 3.23 2.12 3.49
C ASN A 122 2.72 0.98 4.38
N CYS A 123 1.53 1.15 4.95
CA CYS A 123 0.80 0.11 5.68
C CYS A 123 -0.66 0.15 5.25
N TYR A 124 -0.92 -0.29 4.03
CA TYR A 124 -2.24 -0.21 3.44
C TYR A 124 -3.31 -0.90 4.31
N TRP A 125 -2.92 -2.00 4.95
CA TRP A 125 -3.78 -2.88 5.73
C TRP A 125 -4.05 -2.36 7.14
N CYS A 126 -3.29 -1.37 7.64
CA CYS A 126 -3.43 -0.83 8.99
C CYS A 126 -4.86 -0.33 9.26
N GLY A 127 -5.51 0.28 8.27
CA GLY A 127 -6.91 0.73 8.36
C GLY A 127 -7.91 -0.39 8.61
N PHE A 128 -7.58 -1.63 8.23
CA PHE A 128 -8.52 -2.75 8.23
C PHE A 128 -8.35 -3.69 9.42
N LEU A 129 -7.33 -3.46 10.26
CA LEU A 129 -7.17 -4.20 11.50
C LEU A 129 -8.36 -3.95 12.41
N THR A 130 -8.88 -5.00 13.05
CA THR A 130 -10.00 -4.94 13.99
C THR A 130 -9.57 -4.96 15.45
N ASN A 131 -8.30 -5.29 15.72
CA ASN A 131 -7.70 -5.23 17.05
C ASN A 131 -6.90 -3.94 17.22
N ASN A 132 -7.31 -3.11 18.16
CA ASN A 132 -6.67 -1.84 18.49
C ASN A 132 -5.21 -2.02 18.98
N ALA A 133 -4.93 -3.09 19.73
CA ALA A 133 -3.57 -3.35 20.21
C ALA A 133 -2.58 -3.63 19.08
N ASP A 134 -3.05 -4.22 17.97
CA ASP A 134 -2.21 -4.44 16.79
C ASP A 134 -1.91 -3.12 16.07
N VAL A 135 -2.88 -2.19 16.01
CA VAL A 135 -2.63 -0.83 15.47
C VAL A 135 -1.60 -0.08 16.32
N ASP A 136 -1.74 -0.13 17.65
CA ASP A 136 -0.79 0.51 18.56
C ASP A 136 0.61 -0.10 18.48
N LEU A 137 0.70 -1.43 18.31
CA LEU A 137 1.95 -2.14 18.11
C LEU A 137 2.69 -1.61 16.86
N VAL A 138 1.99 -1.52 15.72
CA VAL A 138 2.57 -0.97 14.49
C VAL A 138 3.06 0.46 14.72
N MET A 139 2.22 1.34 15.28
CA MET A 139 2.60 2.74 15.51
C MET A 139 3.80 2.87 16.45
N SER A 140 3.89 2.03 17.49
CA SER A 140 5.02 1.96 18.40
C SER A 140 6.29 1.51 17.67
N HIS A 141 6.22 0.49 16.81
CA HIS A 141 7.36 0.03 16.02
C HIS A 141 7.85 1.14 15.08
N LEU A 142 6.97 1.79 14.31
CA LEU A 142 7.33 2.90 13.43
C LEU A 142 8.02 4.05 14.20
N ALA A 143 7.44 4.44 15.33
CA ALA A 143 7.99 5.50 16.17
C ALA A 143 9.37 5.14 16.74
N SER A 144 9.57 3.88 17.14
CA SER A 144 10.85 3.39 17.67
C SER A 144 11.95 3.33 16.60
N THR A 145 11.59 3.02 15.35
CA THR A 145 12.50 3.06 14.19
C THR A 145 12.88 4.49 13.80
N GLY A 146 12.06 5.48 14.19
CA GLY A 146 12.23 6.87 13.80
C GLY A 146 11.59 7.22 12.44
N LEU A 147 10.66 6.39 11.96
CA LEU A 147 9.82 6.71 10.81
C LEU A 147 8.79 7.78 11.25
N LYS A 148 8.53 8.76 10.39
CA LYS A 148 7.67 9.91 10.75
C LYS A 148 6.32 9.94 10.05
N VAL A 149 6.23 9.33 8.88
CA VAL A 149 5.03 9.37 8.03
C VAL A 149 4.65 7.95 7.65
N LEU A 150 3.37 7.62 7.79
CA LEU A 150 2.76 6.37 7.38
C LEU A 150 1.69 6.67 6.33
N ARG A 151 1.74 5.97 5.21
CA ARG A 151 0.66 6.01 4.21
C ARG A 151 -0.29 4.83 4.44
N VAL A 152 -1.58 5.12 4.52
CA VAL A 152 -2.65 4.13 4.77
C VAL A 152 -3.77 4.31 3.76
N TRP A 153 -4.49 3.23 3.45
CA TRP A 153 -5.68 3.35 2.62
C TRP A 153 -6.84 3.95 3.40
N GLY A 154 -7.24 5.13 2.94
CA GLY A 154 -8.45 5.82 3.41
C GLY A 154 -9.71 5.34 2.69
N PHE A 155 -9.63 4.28 1.88
CA PHE A 155 -10.72 3.67 1.14
C PHE A 155 -10.83 2.16 1.42
N ASN A 156 -12.02 1.61 1.22
CA ASN A 156 -12.32 0.19 1.15
C ASN A 156 -13.71 0.06 0.52
N ASP A 157 -13.73 -0.05 -0.80
CA ASP A 157 -14.93 -0.03 -1.63
C ASP A 157 -15.39 -1.46 -1.95
N VAL A 158 -16.67 -1.77 -1.71
CA VAL A 158 -17.22 -3.12 -1.90
C VAL A 158 -18.40 -3.11 -2.86
N THR A 159 -18.50 -4.10 -3.75
CA THR A 159 -19.62 -4.24 -4.71
C THR A 159 -20.65 -5.28 -4.28
N THR A 160 -20.41 -5.97 -3.17
CA THR A 160 -21.30 -6.98 -2.59
C THR A 160 -21.57 -6.69 -1.13
N ALA A 161 -22.74 -7.10 -0.64
CA ALA A 161 -23.12 -6.93 0.76
C ALA A 161 -22.13 -7.65 1.68
N GLN A 162 -21.68 -6.97 2.72
CA GLN A 162 -20.69 -7.48 3.66
C GLN A 162 -21.34 -8.00 4.93
N GLY A 163 -20.76 -9.07 5.50
CA GLY A 163 -21.12 -9.57 6.82
C GLY A 163 -20.60 -8.65 7.93
N SER A 164 -21.09 -8.83 9.16
CA SER A 164 -20.73 -7.99 10.31
C SER A 164 -19.25 -8.04 10.71
N GLY A 165 -18.51 -9.07 10.28
CA GLY A 165 -17.08 -9.25 10.59
C GLY A 165 -16.12 -8.62 9.58
N SER A 166 -16.59 -8.19 8.40
CA SER A 166 -15.73 -7.61 7.36
C SER A 166 -15.64 -6.10 7.52
N VAL A 167 -14.42 -5.55 7.38
CA VAL A 167 -14.23 -4.11 7.30
C VAL A 167 -14.53 -3.63 5.88
N TRP A 168 -15.36 -2.60 5.76
CA TRP A 168 -15.67 -1.91 4.50
C TRP A 168 -16.04 -0.46 4.79
N TYR A 169 -15.64 0.47 3.93
CA TYR A 169 -15.89 1.89 4.16
C TYR A 169 -16.97 2.46 3.26
N GLN A 170 -17.13 1.91 2.07
CA GLN A 170 -18.17 2.34 1.15
C GLN A 170 -18.66 1.19 0.27
N SER A 171 -19.96 1.17 -0.03
CA SER A 171 -20.59 0.08 -0.79
C SER A 171 -21.22 0.57 -2.10
N PHE A 172 -21.11 -0.25 -3.13
CA PHE A 172 -21.64 -0.10 -4.48
C PHE A 172 -22.45 -1.35 -4.90
N VAL A 173 -23.34 -1.81 -4.02
CA VAL A 173 -24.16 -2.99 -4.27
C VAL A 173 -25.22 -2.67 -5.32
N ALA A 174 -25.26 -3.45 -6.40
CA ALA A 174 -26.23 -3.24 -7.49
C ALA A 174 -27.68 -3.23 -6.98
N GLY A 175 -28.45 -2.23 -7.40
CA GLY A 175 -29.84 -2.04 -6.97
C GLY A 175 -30.01 -1.33 -5.62
N GLN A 176 -28.92 -0.93 -4.96
CA GLN A 176 -28.93 -0.14 -3.72
C GLN A 176 -28.17 1.16 -3.93
N SER A 177 -28.60 2.25 -3.29
CA SER A 177 -27.81 3.49 -3.28
C SER A 177 -26.45 3.26 -2.60
N PRO A 178 -25.38 3.95 -3.03
CA PRO A 178 -24.11 3.84 -2.35
C PRO A 178 -24.22 4.26 -0.88
N VAL A 179 -23.52 3.55 0.00
CA VAL A 179 -23.54 3.80 1.45
C VAL A 179 -22.12 3.98 1.94
N ILE A 180 -21.90 4.99 2.80
CA ILE A 180 -20.64 5.20 3.52
C ILE A 180 -20.80 4.62 4.92
N ASN A 181 -19.99 3.63 5.27
CA ASN A 181 -20.05 2.95 6.56
C ASN A 181 -19.30 3.76 7.63
N THR A 182 -20.06 4.39 8.52
CA THR A 182 -19.53 5.13 9.68
C THR A 182 -19.55 4.31 10.99
N GLY A 183 -19.90 3.02 10.90
CA GLY A 183 -20.00 2.11 12.03
C GLY A 183 -18.66 1.49 12.45
N ALA A 184 -18.74 0.55 13.39
CA ALA A 184 -17.58 -0.09 14.05
C ALA A 184 -16.68 -0.89 13.09
N ASN A 185 -17.25 -1.52 12.04
CA ASN A 185 -16.51 -2.18 10.96
C ASN A 185 -16.34 -1.29 9.72
N GLY A 186 -16.52 0.02 9.87
CA GLY A 186 -16.32 1.01 8.82
C GLY A 186 -15.26 2.02 9.20
N LEU A 187 -15.54 3.30 8.97
CA LEU A 187 -14.60 4.40 9.22
C LEU A 187 -14.16 4.51 10.70
N GLN A 188 -14.83 3.87 11.66
CA GLN A 188 -14.30 3.78 13.03
C GLN A 188 -12.99 3.00 13.16
N ARG A 189 -12.65 2.14 12.18
CA ARG A 189 -11.33 1.52 12.14
C ARG A 189 -10.26 2.52 11.74
N LEU A 190 -10.54 3.36 10.75
CA LEU A 190 -9.66 4.47 10.38
C LEU A 190 -9.55 5.52 11.50
N ASP A 191 -10.62 5.78 12.27
CA ASP A 191 -10.56 6.67 13.45
C ASP A 191 -9.46 6.23 14.41
N TYR A 192 -9.38 4.92 14.69
CA TYR A 192 -8.41 4.40 15.65
C TYR A 192 -6.98 4.49 15.11
N VAL A 193 -6.78 4.28 13.80
CA VAL A 193 -5.48 4.50 13.15
C VAL A 193 -5.03 5.95 13.32
N VAL A 194 -5.92 6.93 13.06
CA VAL A 194 -5.61 8.36 13.23
C VAL A 194 -5.32 8.69 14.70
N GLN A 195 -6.11 8.16 15.64
CA GLN A 195 -5.89 8.33 17.07
C GLN A 195 -4.53 7.77 17.52
N SER A 196 -4.21 6.55 17.12
CA SER A 196 -2.97 5.88 17.49
C SER A 196 -1.76 6.58 16.86
N ALA A 197 -1.84 6.99 15.60
CA ALA A 197 -0.79 7.75 14.93
C ALA A 197 -0.50 9.07 15.66
N GLN A 198 -1.55 9.80 16.06
CA GLN A 198 -1.40 11.04 16.83
C GLN A 198 -0.70 10.79 18.17
N ALA A 199 -1.07 9.73 18.89
CA ALA A 199 -0.48 9.38 20.18
C ALA A 199 1.00 8.98 20.09
N HIS A 200 1.40 8.34 18.97
CA HIS A 200 2.74 7.83 18.75
C HIS A 200 3.65 8.77 17.95
N GLY A 201 3.18 9.96 17.58
CA GLY A 201 4.02 10.91 16.85
C GLY A 201 4.18 10.58 15.36
N ILE A 202 3.26 9.81 14.78
CA ILE A 202 3.25 9.41 13.36
C ILE A 202 2.24 10.27 12.59
N SER A 203 2.69 10.86 11.47
CA SER A 203 1.79 11.58 10.55
C SER A 203 1.25 10.64 9.47
N LEU A 204 0.05 10.91 8.95
CA LEU A 204 -0.65 10.04 8.02
C LEU A 204 -0.87 10.67 6.64
N ILE A 205 -0.46 9.98 5.58
CA ILE A 205 -1.00 10.22 4.24
C ILE A 205 -2.20 9.29 4.06
N ILE A 206 -3.35 9.87 3.69
CA ILE A 206 -4.63 9.16 3.58
C ILE A 206 -5.22 9.42 2.20
N ASN A 207 -5.34 8.37 1.39
CA ASN A 207 -5.90 8.44 0.05
C ASN A 207 -7.36 7.99 -0.03
N PHE A 208 -8.10 8.51 -1.02
CA PHE A 208 -9.57 8.37 -1.04
C PHE A 208 -10.11 7.31 -2.00
N VAL A 209 -9.32 6.81 -2.94
CA VAL A 209 -9.72 5.77 -3.89
C VAL A 209 -8.50 5.09 -4.48
N ASN A 210 -8.65 3.86 -4.96
CA ASN A 210 -7.62 3.15 -5.70
C ASN A 210 -7.82 3.27 -7.21
N ASN A 211 -6.76 3.45 -8.00
CA ASN A 211 -6.81 3.20 -9.44
C ASN A 211 -7.03 1.71 -9.75
N TRP A 212 -6.40 0.84 -8.97
CA TRP A 212 -6.49 -0.61 -9.11
C TRP A 212 -7.76 -1.19 -8.49
N ASN A 213 -7.99 -2.49 -8.71
CA ASN A 213 -9.19 -3.17 -8.28
C ASN A 213 -9.14 -3.64 -6.81
N ASP A 214 -7.95 -3.64 -6.21
CA ASP A 214 -7.77 -4.03 -4.80
C ASP A 214 -8.58 -3.11 -3.91
N TYR A 215 -9.44 -3.72 -3.08
CA TYR A 215 -10.41 -3.03 -2.24
C TYR A 215 -11.35 -2.11 -3.05
N GLY A 216 -11.72 -2.56 -4.25
CA GLY A 216 -12.73 -2.00 -5.13
C GLY A 216 -12.19 -0.97 -6.11
N GLY A 217 -11.74 0.17 -5.58
CA GLY A 217 -11.18 1.27 -6.37
C GLY A 217 -12.15 1.90 -7.36
N MET A 218 -11.61 2.65 -8.33
CA MET A 218 -12.35 3.30 -9.42
C MET A 218 -13.20 2.29 -10.22
N GLN A 219 -12.78 1.01 -10.28
CA GLN A 219 -13.54 -0.04 -10.93
C GLN A 219 -14.88 -0.34 -10.23
N ALA A 220 -14.96 -0.25 -8.89
CA ALA A 220 -16.23 -0.41 -8.17
C ALA A 220 -17.25 0.67 -8.57
N TYR A 221 -16.80 1.92 -8.70
CA TYR A 221 -17.61 3.01 -9.23
C TYR A 221 -17.99 2.76 -10.68
N ALA A 222 -17.03 2.41 -11.53
CA ALA A 222 -17.24 2.23 -12.96
C ALA A 222 -18.30 1.14 -13.24
N THR A 223 -18.22 0.02 -12.51
CA THR A 223 -19.21 -1.06 -12.57
C THR A 223 -20.58 -0.60 -12.11
N TYR A 224 -20.68 0.14 -10.99
CA TYR A 224 -21.95 0.60 -10.45
C TYR A 224 -22.67 1.61 -11.35
N TYR A 225 -21.92 2.54 -11.96
CA TYR A 225 -22.47 3.57 -12.83
C TYR A 225 -22.57 3.16 -14.31
N GLY A 226 -22.12 1.95 -14.66
CA GLY A 226 -22.16 1.45 -16.03
C GLY A 226 -21.29 2.24 -17.01
N ILE A 227 -20.09 2.66 -16.57
CA ILE A 227 -19.15 3.47 -17.34
C ILE A 227 -17.81 2.75 -17.53
N SER A 228 -17.00 3.21 -18.48
CA SER A 228 -15.61 2.74 -18.58
C SER A 228 -14.76 3.32 -17.43
N LEU A 229 -13.62 2.68 -17.15
CA LEU A 229 -12.69 3.16 -16.12
C LEU A 229 -12.17 4.57 -16.45
N THR A 230 -11.88 4.86 -17.72
CA THR A 230 -11.42 6.18 -18.17
C THR A 230 -12.50 7.26 -18.06
N ASP A 231 -13.79 6.89 -18.21
CA ASP A 231 -14.90 7.82 -18.05
C ASP A 231 -15.16 8.18 -16.58
N TRP A 232 -14.60 7.44 -15.62
CA TRP A 232 -14.76 7.70 -14.19
C TRP A 232 -14.40 9.14 -13.81
N TYR A 233 -13.30 9.67 -14.38
CA TYR A 233 -12.79 11.01 -14.09
C TYR A 233 -13.77 12.14 -14.43
N THR A 234 -14.64 11.93 -15.43
CA THR A 234 -15.55 12.97 -15.95
C THR A 234 -17.03 12.65 -15.70
N ASN A 235 -17.35 11.42 -15.28
CA ASN A 235 -18.72 11.04 -14.99
C ASN A 235 -19.26 11.75 -13.74
N ALA A 236 -20.31 12.55 -13.92
CA ALA A 236 -20.86 13.39 -12.86
C ALA A 236 -21.37 12.60 -11.64
N ALA A 237 -21.98 11.42 -11.85
CA ALA A 237 -22.54 10.63 -10.76
C ALA A 237 -21.44 9.94 -9.94
N ALA A 238 -20.43 9.37 -10.60
CA ALA A 238 -19.27 8.79 -9.95
C ALA A 238 -18.49 9.85 -9.15
N GLN A 239 -18.22 11.01 -9.75
CA GLN A 239 -17.51 12.11 -9.09
C GLN A 239 -18.33 12.73 -7.95
N ALA A 240 -19.66 12.77 -8.04
CA ALA A 240 -20.50 13.22 -6.93
C ALA A 240 -20.40 12.29 -5.72
N GLN A 241 -20.42 10.97 -5.94
CA GLN A 241 -20.25 10.00 -4.86
C GLN A 241 -18.84 10.03 -4.28
N TYR A 242 -17.81 10.12 -5.12
CA TYR A 242 -16.43 10.24 -4.68
C TYR A 242 -16.20 11.51 -3.84
N LYS A 243 -16.76 12.66 -4.25
CA LYS A 243 -16.73 13.89 -3.44
C LYS A 243 -17.49 13.74 -2.12
N ALA A 244 -18.62 13.02 -2.10
CA ALA A 244 -19.34 12.71 -0.86
C ALA A 244 -18.49 11.85 0.09
N TYR A 245 -17.74 10.89 -0.44
CA TYR A 245 -16.80 10.08 0.33
C TYR A 245 -15.64 10.91 0.90
N ILE A 246 -14.99 11.74 0.07
CA ILE A 246 -13.97 12.70 0.51
C ILE A 246 -14.50 13.55 1.66
N ALA A 247 -15.68 14.16 1.50
CA ALA A 247 -16.27 15.00 2.53
C ALA A 247 -16.52 14.24 3.84
N ALA A 248 -16.98 12.98 3.75
CA ALA A 248 -17.20 12.15 4.91
C ALA A 248 -15.90 11.83 5.67
N VAL A 249 -14.79 11.55 4.98
CA VAL A 249 -13.49 11.27 5.60
C VAL A 249 -12.84 12.56 6.14
N VAL A 250 -12.77 13.61 5.32
CA VAL A 250 -12.15 14.89 5.69
C VAL A 250 -12.86 15.52 6.91
N ALA A 251 -14.19 15.45 6.97
CA ALA A 251 -14.94 15.98 8.11
C ALA A 251 -14.54 15.36 9.46
N ARG A 252 -14.04 14.11 9.47
CA ARG A 252 -13.61 13.41 10.70
C ARG A 252 -12.28 13.93 11.22
N TYR A 253 -11.34 14.25 10.32
CA TYR A 253 -9.95 14.48 10.70
C TYR A 253 -9.39 15.86 10.32
N LYS A 254 -10.19 16.76 9.73
CA LYS A 254 -9.73 18.12 9.33
C LYS A 254 -9.14 18.98 10.46
N THR A 255 -9.37 18.63 11.72
CA THR A 255 -8.75 19.27 12.89
C THR A 255 -7.66 18.43 13.53
N ASN A 256 -7.47 17.17 13.11
CA ASN A 256 -6.49 16.25 13.69
C ASN A 256 -5.10 16.50 13.08
N THR A 257 -4.15 16.93 13.91
CA THR A 257 -2.79 17.28 13.48
C THR A 257 -1.95 16.10 13.01
N ALA A 258 -2.39 14.85 13.23
CA ALA A 258 -1.70 13.68 12.71
C ALA A 258 -1.93 13.45 11.22
N VAL A 259 -2.89 14.10 10.56
CA VAL A 259 -2.97 14.04 9.09
C VAL A 259 -1.79 14.83 8.51
N PHE A 260 -0.92 14.13 7.76
CA PHE A 260 0.15 14.75 6.99
C PHE A 260 -0.42 15.42 5.74
N ALA A 261 -1.18 14.65 4.96
CA ALA A 261 -1.78 15.10 3.72
C ALA A 261 -2.99 14.25 3.33
N TRP A 262 -3.91 14.90 2.61
CA TRP A 262 -4.94 14.24 1.83
C TRP A 262 -4.38 13.88 0.45
N GLU A 263 -4.54 12.63 0.04
CA GLU A 263 -4.09 12.15 -1.26
C GLU A 263 -5.29 11.81 -2.13
N LEU A 264 -5.29 12.29 -3.39
CA LEU A 264 -6.47 12.16 -4.23
C LEU A 264 -6.78 10.67 -4.49
N ALA A 265 -5.80 9.92 -4.97
CA ALA A 265 -5.97 8.50 -5.26
C ALA A 265 -4.62 7.78 -5.15
N ASN A 266 -4.67 6.47 -4.91
CA ASN A 266 -3.54 5.60 -5.18
C ASN A 266 -3.35 5.47 -6.70
N GLU A 267 -2.19 5.90 -7.21
CA GLU A 267 -1.71 5.67 -8.58
C GLU A 267 -2.73 5.99 -9.69
N PRO A 268 -3.39 7.18 -9.71
CA PRO A 268 -4.40 7.50 -10.73
C PRO A 268 -3.80 7.43 -12.15
N ARG A 269 -4.37 6.57 -13.00
CA ARG A 269 -4.03 6.47 -14.43
C ARG A 269 -5.25 6.64 -15.33
N CYS A 270 -5.02 7.11 -16.55
CA CYS A 270 -6.02 7.22 -17.60
C CYS A 270 -5.35 6.80 -18.92
N THR A 271 -5.02 5.52 -19.03
CA THR A 271 -4.30 4.97 -20.19
C THR A 271 -5.01 5.29 -21.49
N GLY A 272 -4.32 5.96 -22.42
CA GLY A 272 -4.86 6.38 -23.71
C GLY A 272 -5.67 7.69 -23.69
N CYS A 273 -5.86 8.31 -22.52
CA CYS A 273 -6.47 9.62 -22.40
C CYS A 273 -5.46 10.74 -22.73
N ALA A 274 -5.96 11.93 -23.05
CA ALA A 274 -5.14 13.13 -22.96
C ALA A 274 -4.75 13.37 -21.49
N THR A 275 -3.50 13.78 -21.24
CA THR A 275 -2.98 14.03 -19.88
C THR A 275 -3.81 15.06 -19.11
N SER A 276 -4.45 15.98 -19.83
CA SER A 276 -5.36 16.98 -19.28
C SER A 276 -6.58 16.40 -18.56
N VAL A 277 -6.97 15.14 -18.82
CA VAL A 277 -8.08 14.49 -18.09
C VAL A 277 -7.75 14.39 -16.61
N ILE A 278 -6.56 13.85 -16.27
CA ILE A 278 -6.14 13.74 -14.88
C ILE A 278 -5.77 15.12 -14.32
N THR A 279 -5.08 15.97 -15.06
CA THR A 279 -4.71 17.31 -14.57
C THR A 279 -5.94 18.16 -14.22
N ASN A 280 -7.00 18.13 -15.03
CA ASN A 280 -8.25 18.84 -14.76
C ASN A 280 -9.00 18.24 -13.57
N TRP A 281 -9.05 16.90 -13.48
CA TRP A 281 -9.65 16.20 -12.35
C TRP A 281 -8.91 16.54 -11.05
N ALA A 282 -7.58 16.40 -11.02
CA ALA A 282 -6.76 16.70 -9.85
C ALA A 282 -6.88 18.16 -9.41
N THR A 283 -6.97 19.10 -10.36
CA THR A 283 -7.25 20.51 -10.07
C THR A 283 -8.59 20.68 -9.36
N SER A 284 -9.67 20.09 -9.89
CA SER A 284 -11.03 20.19 -9.32
C SER A 284 -11.15 19.54 -7.95
N ILE A 285 -10.57 18.34 -7.77
CA ILE A 285 -10.66 17.60 -6.50
C ILE A 285 -9.78 18.24 -5.42
N SER A 286 -8.55 18.65 -5.74
CA SER A 286 -7.71 19.32 -4.75
C SER A 286 -8.30 20.66 -4.28
N GLN A 287 -8.89 21.45 -5.18
CA GLN A 287 -9.65 22.66 -4.82
C GLN A 287 -10.84 22.33 -3.91
N TYR A 288 -11.56 21.25 -4.20
CA TYR A 288 -12.67 20.79 -3.37
C TYR A 288 -12.19 20.41 -1.96
N ILE A 289 -11.11 19.63 -1.83
CA ILE A 289 -10.54 19.26 -0.53
C ILE A 289 -10.10 20.51 0.25
N LYS A 290 -9.37 21.43 -0.38
CA LYS A 290 -8.95 22.71 0.25
C LYS A 290 -10.13 23.56 0.73
N SER A 291 -11.30 23.45 0.08
CA SER A 291 -12.53 24.12 0.54
C SER A 291 -13.15 23.49 1.79
N LEU A 292 -12.92 22.18 2.01
CA LEU A 292 -13.38 21.45 3.20
C LEU A 292 -12.40 21.59 4.37
N ASP A 293 -11.11 21.69 4.04
CA ASP A 293 -10.00 21.66 4.98
C ASP A 293 -8.84 22.56 4.50
N PRO A 294 -8.70 23.77 5.09
CA PRO A 294 -7.60 24.66 4.78
C PRO A 294 -6.32 24.37 5.57
N ASN A 295 -6.32 23.41 6.50
CA ASN A 295 -5.20 23.17 7.42
C ASN A 295 -4.18 22.19 6.82
N HIS A 296 -4.64 21.12 6.18
CA HIS A 296 -3.79 20.03 5.74
C HIS A 296 -3.28 20.19 4.29
N MET A 297 -2.14 19.57 4.03
CA MET A 297 -1.59 19.46 2.68
C MET A 297 -2.47 18.54 1.81
N VAL A 298 -2.38 18.71 0.50
CA VAL A 298 -3.01 17.87 -0.51
C VAL A 298 -1.96 17.45 -1.54
N THR A 299 -1.95 16.18 -1.90
CA THR A 299 -1.14 15.63 -3.00
C THR A 299 -1.97 14.73 -3.90
N VAL A 300 -1.42 14.34 -5.05
CA VAL A 300 -2.13 13.54 -6.05
C VAL A 300 -2.09 12.05 -5.72
N GLY A 301 -0.92 11.51 -5.36
CA GLY A 301 -0.67 10.07 -5.19
C GLY A 301 -0.35 9.36 -6.50
N ASP A 302 0.07 10.12 -7.53
CA ASP A 302 0.52 9.57 -8.80
C ASP A 302 1.94 9.02 -8.72
N GLU A 303 2.23 8.10 -9.64
CA GLU A 303 3.51 7.38 -9.69
C GLU A 303 4.65 8.24 -10.23
N GLY A 304 4.37 9.42 -10.79
CA GLY A 304 5.38 10.30 -11.39
C GLY A 304 5.50 10.20 -12.91
N PHE A 305 4.64 9.46 -13.59
CA PHE A 305 4.80 9.24 -15.03
C PHE A 305 4.65 10.50 -15.87
N GLY A 306 5.38 10.51 -16.99
CA GLY A 306 5.40 11.60 -17.97
C GLY A 306 6.31 12.73 -17.54
N LEU A 307 7.58 12.65 -17.93
CA LEU A 307 8.57 13.69 -17.66
C LEU A 307 9.63 13.68 -18.77
N THR A 308 9.96 14.85 -19.32
CA THR A 308 11.04 14.94 -20.32
C THR A 308 12.40 14.85 -19.64
N VAL A 309 13.15 13.77 -19.89
CA VAL A 309 14.48 13.56 -19.33
C VAL A 309 15.49 13.28 -20.44
N ALA A 310 16.18 14.33 -20.90
CA ALA A 310 17.23 14.25 -21.92
C ALA A 310 16.85 13.33 -23.10
N ASN A 311 17.54 12.19 -23.25
CA ASN A 311 17.31 11.21 -24.31
C ASN A 311 16.62 9.92 -23.81
N ASP A 312 16.18 9.87 -22.56
CA ASP A 312 15.48 8.71 -22.01
C ASP A 312 14.01 8.73 -22.48
N THR A 313 13.66 7.73 -23.28
CA THR A 313 12.31 7.53 -23.83
C THR A 313 11.66 6.26 -23.30
N SER A 314 12.12 5.75 -22.16
CA SER A 314 11.49 4.64 -21.45
C SER A 314 10.03 4.92 -21.15
N TYR A 315 9.21 3.87 -21.10
CA TYR A 315 7.77 3.98 -20.91
C TYR A 315 7.36 4.89 -19.73
N PRO A 316 8.00 4.81 -18.55
CA PRO A 316 7.70 5.70 -17.42
C PRO A 316 7.81 7.20 -17.71
N PHE A 317 8.72 7.61 -18.59
CA PHE A 317 8.89 9.02 -18.96
C PHE A 317 7.92 9.50 -20.04
N THR A 318 7.09 8.61 -20.59
CA THR A 318 6.08 8.95 -21.60
C THR A 318 4.72 9.30 -20.98
N ALA A 319 3.82 9.84 -21.80
CA ALA A 319 2.42 10.10 -21.43
C ALA A 319 1.52 8.84 -21.45
N GLY A 320 2.08 7.64 -21.65
CA GLY A 320 1.32 6.39 -21.80
C GLY A 320 0.28 6.13 -20.69
N PRO A 321 0.62 6.36 -19.40
CA PRO A 321 -0.30 6.24 -18.27
C PRO A 321 -1.40 7.30 -18.19
N GLY A 322 -1.38 8.31 -19.07
CA GLY A 322 -2.37 9.40 -19.08
C GLY A 322 -2.07 10.54 -18.10
N THR A 323 -0.83 10.64 -17.62
CA THR A 323 -0.35 11.71 -16.71
C THR A 323 0.82 12.45 -17.34
N TRP A 324 1.07 13.66 -16.83
CA TRP A 324 2.30 14.39 -17.09
C TRP A 324 2.73 15.08 -15.80
N PHE A 325 3.87 14.66 -15.24
CA PHE A 325 4.32 15.00 -13.91
C PHE A 325 4.40 16.52 -13.68
N THR A 326 4.95 17.27 -14.63
CA THR A 326 5.08 18.74 -14.47
C THR A 326 3.75 19.46 -14.49
N ASP A 327 2.72 18.90 -15.15
CA ASP A 327 1.39 19.51 -15.19
C ASP A 327 0.68 19.34 -13.84
N LEU A 328 0.82 18.16 -13.22
CA LEU A 328 0.32 17.90 -11.86
C LEU A 328 1.09 18.73 -10.82
N LEU A 329 2.42 18.79 -10.93
CA LEU A 329 3.28 19.62 -10.09
C LEU A 329 2.91 21.10 -10.15
N ALA A 330 2.44 21.60 -11.30
CA ALA A 330 2.05 22.99 -11.47
C ALA A 330 0.71 23.37 -10.82
N ILE A 331 -0.10 22.40 -10.37
CA ILE A 331 -1.40 22.67 -9.74
C ILE A 331 -1.20 23.43 -8.41
N PRO A 332 -1.76 24.65 -8.22
CA PRO A 332 -1.50 25.45 -7.03
C PRO A 332 -2.01 24.85 -5.71
N THR A 333 -3.05 24.02 -5.78
CA THR A 333 -3.68 23.36 -4.64
C THR A 333 -3.06 22.00 -4.31
N ILE A 334 -2.02 21.59 -5.03
CA ILE A 334 -1.17 20.43 -4.73
C ILE A 334 0.11 20.96 -4.05
N ASP A 335 0.34 20.58 -2.80
CA ASP A 335 1.39 21.16 -1.96
C ASP A 335 2.77 20.52 -2.21
N PHE A 336 2.80 19.23 -2.55
CA PHE A 336 4.02 18.48 -2.85
C PHE A 336 3.75 17.39 -3.89
N ALA A 337 4.79 16.91 -4.55
CA ALA A 337 4.70 15.87 -5.57
C ALA A 337 5.06 14.49 -5.01
N THR A 338 4.44 13.48 -5.58
CA THR A 338 4.67 12.05 -5.28
C THR A 338 5.29 11.38 -6.51
N ILE A 339 6.14 10.40 -6.27
CA ILE A 339 6.61 9.45 -7.29
C ILE A 339 6.66 8.07 -6.65
N HIS A 340 6.41 7.04 -7.45
CA HIS A 340 6.61 5.64 -7.07
C HIS A 340 7.81 5.07 -7.82
N LEU A 341 8.25 3.85 -7.51
CA LEU A 341 9.36 3.20 -8.22
C LEU A 341 9.27 1.66 -8.16
N TYR A 342 8.91 1.05 -9.28
CA TYR A 342 8.89 -0.41 -9.46
C TYR A 342 9.47 -0.83 -10.83
N PRO A 343 10.81 -0.79 -11.01
CA PRO A 343 11.44 -0.96 -12.33
C PRO A 343 10.99 -2.23 -13.06
N GLY A 344 10.98 -3.38 -12.36
CA GLY A 344 10.57 -4.66 -12.95
C GLY A 344 9.14 -4.66 -13.50
N SER A 345 8.21 -3.98 -12.83
CA SER A 345 6.82 -3.82 -13.28
C SER A 345 6.68 -2.91 -14.51
N TRP A 346 7.68 -2.06 -14.75
CA TRP A 346 7.67 -1.04 -15.80
C TRP A 346 8.53 -1.41 -17.01
N GLY A 347 9.15 -2.60 -16.99
CA GLY A 347 10.05 -3.06 -18.04
C GLY A 347 11.48 -2.50 -17.93
N GLU A 348 11.82 -1.95 -16.77
CA GLU A 348 13.14 -1.38 -16.46
C GLU A 348 13.93 -2.27 -15.49
N VAL A 349 15.22 -1.96 -15.33
CA VAL A 349 16.12 -2.65 -14.39
C VAL A 349 16.37 -1.79 -13.14
N ASP A 350 16.70 -2.41 -12.02
CA ASP A 350 16.82 -1.69 -10.75
C ASP A 350 17.86 -0.55 -10.79
N SER A 351 18.94 -0.67 -11.56
CA SER A 351 19.93 0.40 -11.71
C SER A 351 19.38 1.67 -12.38
N TRP A 352 18.24 1.59 -13.07
CA TRP A 352 17.56 2.74 -13.66
C TRP A 352 16.88 3.62 -12.59
N GLY A 353 16.48 3.05 -11.45
CA GLY A 353 15.71 3.77 -10.41
C GLY A 353 16.38 5.03 -9.86
N SER A 354 17.71 5.08 -9.82
CA SER A 354 18.44 6.29 -9.41
C SER A 354 18.28 7.46 -10.39
N SER A 355 18.17 7.20 -11.71
CA SER A 355 17.92 8.26 -12.69
C SER A 355 16.49 8.79 -12.56
N TRP A 356 15.52 7.91 -12.29
CA TRP A 356 14.13 8.23 -12.01
C TRP A 356 14.02 9.20 -10.84
N ILE A 357 14.60 8.84 -9.68
CA ILE A 357 14.57 9.68 -8.46
C ILE A 357 15.25 11.02 -8.72
N SER A 358 16.45 11.02 -9.30
CA SER A 358 17.22 12.25 -9.52
C SER A 358 16.51 13.22 -10.46
N SER A 359 15.87 12.71 -11.52
CA SER A 359 15.19 13.54 -12.51
C SER A 359 13.97 14.25 -11.92
N HIS A 360 13.16 13.54 -11.14
CA HIS A 360 12.02 14.12 -10.43
C HIS A 360 12.46 15.09 -9.34
N ALA A 361 13.51 14.76 -8.58
CA ALA A 361 14.05 15.63 -7.55
C ALA A 361 14.53 16.97 -8.11
N ASN A 362 15.18 16.96 -9.28
CA ASN A 362 15.65 18.18 -9.94
C ASN A 362 14.49 19.11 -10.35
N VAL A 363 13.43 18.54 -10.94
CA VAL A 363 12.30 19.31 -11.45
C VAL A 363 11.44 19.87 -10.31
N THR A 364 11.22 19.09 -9.25
CA THR A 364 10.49 19.54 -8.06
C THR A 364 11.25 20.60 -7.27
N ALA A 365 12.57 20.44 -7.12
CA ALA A 365 13.43 21.46 -6.51
C ALA A 365 13.38 22.78 -7.29
N ALA A 366 13.42 22.73 -8.64
CA ALA A 366 13.30 23.91 -9.49
C ALA A 366 11.91 24.58 -9.37
N ALA A 367 10.86 23.79 -9.13
CA ALA A 367 9.51 24.29 -8.88
C ALA A 367 9.28 24.79 -7.44
N GLY A 368 10.25 24.61 -6.53
CA GLY A 368 10.15 25.02 -5.13
C GLY A 368 9.14 24.20 -4.31
N LYS A 369 8.77 23.00 -4.76
CA LYS A 369 7.86 22.09 -4.05
C LYS A 369 8.62 20.84 -3.56
N PRO A 370 8.28 20.28 -2.39
CA PRO A 370 8.87 19.03 -1.93
C PRO A 370 8.51 17.84 -2.84
N LEU A 371 9.38 16.84 -2.88
CA LEU A 371 9.16 15.54 -3.50
C LEU A 371 9.13 14.44 -2.44
N VAL A 372 8.17 13.53 -2.55
CA VAL A 372 8.13 12.28 -1.79
C VAL A 372 8.26 11.11 -2.76
N LEU A 373 9.28 10.26 -2.56
CA LEU A 373 9.30 8.92 -3.12
C LEU A 373 8.35 8.07 -2.27
N GLU A 374 7.08 8.05 -2.66
CA GLU A 374 5.94 7.63 -1.82
C GLU A 374 5.74 6.11 -1.80
N GLU A 375 6.20 5.42 -2.85
CA GLU A 375 6.37 3.98 -2.87
C GLU A 375 7.65 3.60 -3.61
N TYR A 376 8.32 2.55 -3.15
CA TYR A 376 9.37 1.88 -3.91
C TYR A 376 9.57 0.47 -3.36
N GLY A 377 9.92 -0.46 -4.25
CA GLY A 377 10.22 -1.84 -3.88
C GLY A 377 10.90 -2.61 -5.00
N SER A 378 11.75 -3.56 -4.64
CA SER A 378 12.31 -4.57 -5.54
C SER A 378 12.17 -5.97 -4.93
N PRO A 379 11.80 -7.01 -5.70
CA PRO A 379 11.86 -8.39 -5.23
C PRO A 379 13.25 -8.85 -4.76
N THR A 380 14.30 -8.09 -5.11
CA THR A 380 15.62 -8.19 -4.49
C THR A 380 15.84 -6.94 -3.65
N HIS A 381 15.33 -6.92 -2.41
CA HIS A 381 15.24 -5.71 -1.59
C HIS A 381 16.58 -4.96 -1.41
N LEU A 382 17.73 -5.65 -1.42
CA LEU A 382 19.04 -5.00 -1.33
C LEU A 382 19.35 -4.07 -2.51
N ASN A 383 18.67 -4.21 -3.65
CA ASN A 383 18.78 -3.32 -4.79
C ASN A 383 18.16 -1.93 -4.53
N GLU A 384 17.46 -1.75 -3.40
CA GLU A 384 16.93 -0.46 -2.97
C GLU A 384 18.01 0.43 -2.33
N LEU A 385 19.15 -0.13 -1.86
CA LEU A 385 20.21 0.65 -1.20
C LEU A 385 20.76 1.79 -2.08
N PRO A 386 21.06 1.61 -3.38
CA PRO A 386 21.42 2.71 -4.27
C PRO A 386 20.34 3.79 -4.40
N TRP A 387 19.06 3.40 -4.37
CA TRP A 387 17.94 4.35 -4.44
C TRP A 387 17.87 5.20 -3.17
N GLN A 388 18.02 4.58 -2.00
CA GLN A 388 18.11 5.28 -0.72
C GLN A 388 19.30 6.25 -0.68
N GLY A 389 20.47 5.85 -1.19
CA GLY A 389 21.61 6.74 -1.39
C GLY A 389 21.26 7.94 -2.28
N THR A 390 20.57 7.70 -3.39
CA THR A 390 20.11 8.76 -4.30
C THR A 390 19.13 9.72 -3.62
N VAL A 391 18.20 9.22 -2.79
CA VAL A 391 17.31 10.06 -1.98
C VAL A 391 18.11 10.95 -1.02
N LEU A 392 19.16 10.41 -0.38
CA LEU A 392 20.02 11.16 0.53
C LEU A 392 20.81 12.25 -0.22
N ASP A 393 21.27 11.98 -1.44
CA ASP A 393 22.11 12.89 -2.23
C ASP A 393 21.32 13.95 -3.02
N THR A 394 20.00 13.84 -3.10
CA THR A 394 19.13 14.77 -3.85
C THR A 394 18.22 15.60 -2.94
N ALA A 395 17.41 16.48 -3.53
CA ALA A 395 16.43 17.29 -2.79
C ALA A 395 15.15 16.53 -2.39
N THR A 396 15.08 15.21 -2.59
CA THR A 396 13.93 14.38 -2.21
C THR A 396 13.66 14.50 -0.71
N ALA A 397 12.48 15.02 -0.37
CA ALA A 397 12.09 15.47 0.96
C ALA A 397 11.59 14.34 1.87
N GLY A 398 11.00 13.32 1.26
CA GLY A 398 10.52 12.11 1.93
C GLY A 398 10.75 10.87 1.10
N SER A 399 10.95 9.72 1.75
CA SER A 399 10.94 8.42 1.09
C SER A 399 10.19 7.38 1.94
N MET A 400 9.32 6.61 1.31
CA MET A 400 8.40 5.69 1.95
C MET A 400 8.44 4.36 1.20
N TYR A 401 9.08 3.34 1.77
CA TYR A 401 9.17 2.04 1.12
C TYR A 401 7.80 1.35 1.11
N TRP A 402 7.60 0.53 0.08
CA TRP A 402 6.49 -0.41 0.00
C TRP A 402 7.05 -1.82 0.27
N GLN A 403 6.69 -2.50 1.34
CA GLN A 403 5.77 -2.07 2.41
C GLN A 403 6.13 -2.63 3.79
N TYR A 404 5.54 -2.04 4.84
CA TYR A 404 5.71 -2.47 6.21
C TYR A 404 5.16 -3.89 6.43
N GLY A 405 6.00 -4.77 7.00
CA GLY A 405 5.60 -6.08 7.48
C GLY A 405 5.76 -6.22 8.99
N ASP A 406 4.87 -6.96 9.63
CA ASP A 406 4.91 -7.23 11.07
C ASP A 406 4.36 -8.62 11.43
N THR A 407 4.47 -9.00 12.71
CA THR A 407 3.75 -10.13 13.30
C THR A 407 2.75 -9.61 14.32
N LEU A 408 1.46 -9.72 13.99
CA LEU A 408 0.35 -9.24 14.80
C LEU A 408 -0.27 -10.37 15.62
N SER A 409 -1.29 -10.04 16.42
CA SER A 409 -2.06 -11.05 17.17
C SER A 409 -2.70 -12.13 16.30
N SER A 410 -2.98 -11.83 15.02
CA SER A 410 -3.49 -12.76 14.02
C SER A 410 -2.42 -13.53 13.24
N GLY A 411 -1.14 -13.33 13.56
CA GLY A 411 0.00 -13.88 12.82
C GLY A 411 0.69 -12.86 11.93
N GLN A 412 1.53 -13.35 11.03
CA GLN A 412 2.30 -12.52 10.11
C GLN A 412 1.38 -11.76 9.14
N THR A 413 1.71 -10.50 8.86
CA THR A 413 1.00 -9.67 7.87
C THR A 413 1.19 -10.19 6.45
N SER A 414 0.45 -9.65 5.47
CA SER A 414 0.60 -10.04 4.07
C SER A 414 2.02 -9.81 3.56
N ASP A 415 2.50 -10.74 2.74
CA ASP A 415 3.74 -10.61 1.96
C ASP A 415 3.40 -10.61 0.47
N ASP A 416 3.77 -9.53 -0.22
CA ASP A 416 3.61 -9.39 -1.66
C ASP A 416 4.94 -9.46 -2.43
N GLY A 417 6.02 -9.84 -1.74
CA GLY A 417 7.37 -9.89 -2.30
C GLY A 417 8.16 -8.59 -2.20
N ASN A 418 7.55 -7.50 -1.72
CA ASN A 418 8.24 -6.24 -1.38
C ASN A 418 8.17 -5.94 0.14
N THR A 419 7.62 -6.87 0.92
CA THR A 419 7.35 -6.63 2.34
C THR A 419 8.64 -6.74 3.17
N ILE A 420 8.96 -5.69 3.94
CA ILE A 420 10.13 -5.67 4.83
C ILE A 420 9.65 -5.77 6.29
N TYR A 421 9.92 -6.93 6.90
CA TYR A 421 9.42 -7.27 8.23
C TYR A 421 10.20 -6.64 9.37
N TYR A 422 9.50 -5.94 10.26
CA TYR A 422 10.04 -5.37 11.48
C TYR A 422 10.83 -6.40 12.32
N GLY A 423 11.93 -5.96 12.92
CA GLY A 423 12.79 -6.78 13.78
C GLY A 423 13.78 -7.69 13.04
N THR A 424 13.73 -7.77 11.71
CA THR A 424 14.70 -8.55 10.92
C THR A 424 16.02 -7.79 10.67
N SER A 425 17.07 -8.50 10.30
CA SER A 425 18.33 -7.88 9.87
C SER A 425 18.18 -7.07 8.58
N GLU A 426 17.27 -7.50 7.69
CA GLU A 426 16.91 -6.78 6.49
C GLU A 426 16.24 -5.44 6.81
N TYR A 427 15.26 -5.43 7.72
CA TYR A 427 14.65 -4.20 8.21
C TYR A 427 15.64 -3.25 8.87
N THR A 428 16.60 -3.78 9.63
CA THR A 428 17.68 -2.96 10.18
C THR A 428 18.49 -2.29 9.06
N THR A 429 18.84 -3.08 8.03
CA THR A 429 19.68 -2.66 6.90
C THR A 429 18.99 -1.62 6.03
N LEU A 430 17.74 -1.86 5.64
CA LEU A 430 17.01 -1.05 4.65
C LEU A 430 16.15 0.04 5.28
N VAL A 431 15.67 -0.13 6.51
CA VAL A 431 14.68 0.78 7.11
C VAL A 431 15.29 1.56 8.27
N THR A 432 15.84 0.87 9.28
CA THR A 432 16.36 1.54 10.49
C THR A 432 17.52 2.48 10.17
N ASN A 433 18.50 2.00 9.38
CA ASN A 433 19.65 2.82 8.99
C ASN A 433 19.24 4.00 8.09
N HIS A 434 18.33 3.78 7.13
CA HIS A 434 17.85 4.84 6.24
C HIS A 434 17.02 5.90 6.98
N ALA A 435 16.16 5.48 7.91
CA ALA A 435 15.42 6.40 8.76
C ALA A 435 16.34 7.28 9.61
N ALA A 436 17.39 6.70 10.20
CA ALA A 436 18.40 7.46 10.92
C ALA A 436 19.12 8.47 10.01
N ALA A 437 19.52 8.05 8.80
CA ALA A 437 20.18 8.93 7.83
C ALA A 437 19.28 10.09 7.36
N MET A 438 18.03 9.81 7.01
CA MET A 438 17.05 10.84 6.62
C MET A 438 16.77 11.82 7.76
N ASN A 439 16.69 11.35 9.00
CA ASN A 439 16.49 12.21 10.17
C ASN A 439 17.70 13.09 10.50
N ALA A 440 18.91 12.66 10.13
CA ALA A 440 20.16 13.40 10.31
C ALA A 440 20.48 14.33 9.14
N LYS A 441 19.82 14.17 7.98
CA LYS A 441 20.04 14.98 6.78
C LYS A 441 19.78 16.46 7.08
N ALA A 442 20.76 17.30 6.77
CA ALA A 442 20.71 18.74 7.04
C ALA A 442 19.60 19.40 6.20
N VAL A 443 18.73 20.16 6.86
CA VAL A 443 17.69 20.94 6.18
C VAL A 443 18.25 22.24 5.62
N PRO A 444 17.77 22.70 4.45
CA PRO A 444 18.22 23.95 3.82
C PRO A 444 17.77 25.20 4.59
#